data_AF-A0A7S4QM70-F1
#
_entry.id   AF-A0A7S4QM70-F1
#
_cell.length_a   1.000
_cell.length_b   1.000
_cell.length_c   1.000
_cell.angle_alpha   90.00
_cell.angle_beta   90.00
_cell.angle_gamma   90.00
#
_symmetry.space_group_name_H-M   'P 1'
#
loop_
_entity.id
_entity.type
_entity.pdbx_description
1 polymer ?
#
loop_
_entity_poly.entity_id
_entity_poly.type
_entity_poly.pdbx_seq_one_letter_code
_entity_poly.pdbx_strand_id
1 'polypeptide(L)'
;MATERMSELQLLKLKTRQLEEEAKNRTELAEAEICHREAVQKSFASRCFATAVAWATSELVFSCAELLADPSAKHGQAQEVSLGTQFWCRLAYAAVCYAICPYIIWILRPSGGQTDGNGFFADFLKLVAGCTPMVLSWSILNAWVALMNWAGNAGWDDLIAAAVLTVVMSVVEMLPLYRWAKAGVDAGGQEDKLFKRYVVFPAYSTLAAGKLWNNFFNWPMTEINAQVAGKPNIIFLTQLVFYIILSSSIIYVTAWWSQRSEHLAKEFGKGDEKHHTQSEEHHLADMERTMGAYFVSCLSFVYAWGLSNTLNAFFFNLMFGCSGASSCGYATNCLYAIVLTAGFTFYATGMTYQNRLRPWGKAHQSVMILSMSLCVGWAWKGYFNTTITAFAAESGFGRVTCYLVLTIALWIFAGLFWHSFLKERRRAKYFRQQALRRTKVDPSSITVAADEPSSLHSI
;
A
#
# COMPACT_ATOMS: atom_id res chain seq x y z
N MET A 1 -29.75 -23.40 -55.61
CA MET A 1 -28.64 -24.27 -55.15
C MET A 1 -27.29 -23.56 -55.08
N ALA A 2 -26.72 -23.01 -56.16
CA ALA A 2 -25.42 -22.31 -56.10
C ALA A 2 -25.44 -21.01 -55.27
N THR A 3 -26.51 -20.21 -55.40
CA THR A 3 -26.74 -18.98 -54.63
C THR A 3 -26.94 -19.25 -53.15
N GLU A 4 -27.70 -20.30 -52.82
CA GLU A 4 -27.97 -20.77 -51.46
C GLU A 4 -26.68 -21.23 -50.75
N ARG A 5 -25.86 -22.06 -51.41
CA ARG A 5 -24.54 -22.48 -50.91
C ARG A 5 -23.59 -21.29 -50.69
N MET A 6 -23.68 -20.26 -51.54
CA MET A 6 -22.87 -19.05 -51.39
C MET A 6 -23.29 -18.23 -50.17
N SER A 7 -24.59 -18.11 -49.91
CA SER A 7 -25.11 -17.44 -48.70
C SER A 7 -24.74 -18.20 -47.41
N GLU A 8 -24.80 -19.53 -47.42
CA GLU A 8 -24.36 -20.36 -46.29
C GLU A 8 -22.86 -20.19 -46.00
N LEU A 9 -22.03 -20.16 -47.04
CA LEU A 9 -20.58 -19.95 -46.90
C LEU A 9 -20.25 -18.57 -46.33
N GLN A 10 -20.97 -17.51 -46.75
CA GLN A 10 -20.81 -16.17 -46.19
C GLN A 10 -21.21 -16.11 -44.72
N LEU A 11 -22.33 -16.76 -44.36
CA LEU A 11 -22.79 -16.85 -42.98
C LEU A 11 -21.79 -17.61 -42.10
N LEU A 12 -21.25 -18.73 -42.59
CA LEU A 12 -20.21 -19.48 -41.88
C LEU A 12 -18.97 -18.62 -41.65
N LYS A 13 -18.45 -17.95 -42.68
CA LYS A 13 -17.29 -17.04 -42.55
C LYS A 13 -17.53 -15.92 -41.53
N LEU A 14 -18.73 -15.36 -41.49
CA LEU A 14 -19.11 -14.35 -40.50
C LEU A 14 -19.08 -14.94 -39.08
N LYS A 15 -19.68 -16.12 -38.88
CA LYS A 15 -19.68 -16.81 -37.58
C LYS A 15 -18.26 -17.17 -37.13
N THR A 16 -17.40 -17.64 -38.04
CA THR A 16 -16.01 -17.95 -37.71
C THR A 16 -15.27 -16.70 -37.24
N ARG A 17 -15.44 -15.55 -37.93
CA ARG A 17 -14.85 -14.27 -37.51
C ARG A 17 -15.36 -13.81 -36.15
N GLN A 18 -16.66 -13.94 -35.89
CA GLN A 18 -17.24 -13.59 -34.58
C GLN A 18 -16.67 -14.47 -33.46
N LEU A 19 -16.54 -15.78 -33.68
CA LEU A 19 -15.94 -16.70 -32.72
C LEU A 19 -14.45 -16.43 -32.51
N GLU A 20 -13.70 -16.08 -33.56
CA GLU A 20 -12.30 -15.67 -33.47
C GLU A 20 -12.14 -14.38 -32.66
N GLU A 21 -13.00 -13.39 -32.88
CA GLU A 21 -13.01 -12.13 -32.13
C GLU A 21 -13.40 -12.36 -30.66
N GLU A 22 -14.42 -13.18 -30.38
CA GLU A 22 -14.78 -13.57 -29.01
C GLU A 22 -13.65 -14.32 -28.31
N ALA A 23 -13.00 -15.27 -28.99
CA ALA A 23 -11.86 -16.01 -28.46
C ALA A 23 -10.70 -15.06 -28.13
N LYS A 24 -10.39 -14.12 -29.05
CA LYS A 24 -9.38 -13.09 -28.84
C LYS A 24 -9.71 -12.22 -27.62
N ASN A 25 -10.93 -11.70 -27.54
CA ASN A 25 -11.39 -10.88 -26.42
C ASN A 25 -11.32 -11.63 -25.08
N ARG A 26 -11.67 -12.94 -25.06
CA ARG A 26 -11.52 -13.79 -23.87
C ARG A 26 -10.07 -13.99 -23.47
N THR A 27 -9.17 -14.19 -24.45
CA THR A 27 -7.73 -14.31 -24.15
C THR A 27 -7.16 -13.01 -23.59
N GLU A 28 -7.47 -11.86 -24.19
CA GLU A 28 -7.02 -10.55 -23.70
C GLU A 28 -7.54 -10.25 -22.29
N LEU A 29 -8.82 -10.58 -22.02
CA LEU A 29 -9.40 -10.42 -20.69
C LEU A 29 -8.73 -11.32 -19.64
N ALA A 30 -8.53 -12.61 -19.96
CA ALA A 30 -7.82 -13.53 -19.08
C ALA A 30 -6.37 -13.07 -18.85
N GLU A 31 -5.73 -12.52 -19.88
CA GLU A 31 -4.38 -12.01 -19.76
C GLU A 31 -4.28 -10.79 -18.83
N ALA A 32 -5.24 -9.86 -18.96
CA ALA A 32 -5.39 -8.68 -18.12
C ALA A 32 -5.69 -9.06 -16.67
N GLU A 33 -6.55 -10.06 -16.44
CA GLU A 33 -6.89 -10.54 -15.10
C GLU A 33 -5.69 -11.13 -14.37
N ILE A 34 -4.89 -11.97 -15.04
CA ILE A 34 -3.67 -12.52 -14.43
C ILE A 34 -2.67 -11.40 -14.14
N CYS A 35 -2.47 -10.47 -15.09
CA CYS A 35 -1.57 -9.33 -14.90
C CYS A 35 -2.01 -8.46 -13.71
N HIS A 36 -3.31 -8.23 -13.58
CA HIS A 36 -3.90 -7.52 -12.45
C HIS A 36 -3.65 -8.25 -11.12
N ARG A 37 -3.94 -9.55 -11.04
CA ARG A 37 -3.73 -10.36 -9.82
C ARG A 37 -2.26 -10.36 -9.39
N GLU A 38 -1.32 -10.51 -10.32
CA GLU A 38 0.11 -10.42 -10.03
C GLU A 38 0.53 -9.04 -9.51
N ALA A 39 -0.04 -7.97 -10.08
CA ALA A 39 0.24 -6.61 -9.63
C ALA A 39 -0.30 -6.37 -8.22
N VAL A 40 -1.50 -6.86 -7.92
CA VAL A 40 -2.12 -6.81 -6.59
C VAL A 40 -1.26 -7.56 -5.57
N GLN A 41 -0.88 -8.81 -5.85
CA GLN A 41 -0.04 -9.61 -4.96
C GLN A 41 1.34 -8.97 -4.71
N LYS A 42 1.99 -8.45 -5.77
CA LYS A 42 3.28 -7.76 -5.63
C LYS A 42 3.15 -6.52 -4.74
N SER A 43 2.13 -5.70 -5.00
CA SER A 43 1.87 -4.49 -4.23
C SER A 43 1.57 -4.81 -2.77
N PHE A 44 0.73 -5.82 -2.52
CA PHE A 44 0.39 -6.29 -1.19
C PHE A 44 1.63 -6.76 -0.43
N ALA A 45 2.38 -7.73 -0.97
CA ALA A 45 3.58 -8.29 -0.34
C ALA A 45 4.62 -7.20 -0.07
N SER A 46 4.91 -6.35 -1.06
CA SER A 46 5.89 -5.26 -0.91
C SER A 46 5.51 -4.31 0.22
N ARG A 47 4.22 -3.94 0.35
CA ARG A 47 3.73 -3.02 1.38
C ARG A 47 3.74 -3.65 2.77
N CYS A 48 3.42 -4.94 2.88
CA CYS A 48 3.53 -5.68 4.14
C CYS A 48 4.97 -5.65 4.67
N PHE A 49 5.95 -6.01 3.83
CA PHE A 49 7.36 -5.96 4.22
C PHE A 49 7.83 -4.54 4.50
N ALA A 50 7.49 -3.59 3.63
CA ALA A 50 7.84 -2.19 3.83
C ALA A 50 7.34 -1.66 5.17
N THR A 51 6.12 -2.00 5.58
CA THR A 51 5.54 -1.55 6.85
C THR A 51 6.28 -2.15 8.04
N ALA A 52 6.50 -3.47 8.06
CA ALA A 52 7.15 -4.16 9.16
C ALA A 52 8.61 -3.72 9.33
N VAL A 53 9.35 -3.66 8.21
CA VAL A 53 10.77 -3.28 8.19
C VAL A 53 10.97 -1.80 8.50
N ALA A 54 10.11 -0.92 7.98
CA ALA A 54 10.14 0.51 8.29
C ALA A 54 9.95 0.76 9.78
N TRP A 55 8.97 0.07 10.38
CA TRP A 55 8.75 0.14 11.81
C TRP A 55 9.97 -0.34 12.61
N ALA A 56 10.47 -1.55 12.34
CA ALA A 56 11.61 -2.11 13.08
C ALA A 56 12.85 -1.22 12.99
N THR A 57 13.14 -0.69 11.80
CA THR A 57 14.25 0.24 11.57
C THR A 57 14.06 1.53 12.37
N SER A 58 12.84 2.08 12.38
CA SER A 58 12.52 3.30 13.13
C SER A 58 12.67 3.09 14.64
N GLU A 59 12.14 2.00 15.20
CA GLU A 59 12.24 1.71 16.64
C GLU A 59 13.67 1.43 17.08
N LEU A 60 14.47 0.76 16.25
CA LEU A 60 15.89 0.56 16.53
C LEU A 60 16.60 1.91 16.67
N VAL A 61 16.41 2.81 15.71
CA VAL A 61 17.07 4.13 15.76
C VAL A 61 16.59 4.95 16.94
N PHE A 62 15.31 4.91 17.28
CA PHE A 62 14.80 5.57 18.49
C PHE A 62 15.36 4.98 19.77
N SER A 63 15.39 3.66 19.89
CA SER A 63 15.96 3.00 21.07
C SER A 63 17.44 3.34 21.24
N CYS A 64 18.19 3.46 20.14
CA CYS A 64 19.56 3.95 20.16
C CYS A 64 19.65 5.43 20.58
N ALA A 65 18.78 6.29 20.04
CA ALA A 65 18.77 7.72 20.37
C ALA A 65 18.39 7.97 21.84
N GLU A 66 17.39 7.25 22.37
CA GLU A 66 17.00 7.30 23.78
C GLU A 66 18.15 6.85 24.69
N LEU A 67 18.85 5.76 24.33
CA LEU A 67 20.03 5.30 25.06
C LEU A 67 21.18 6.32 25.09
N LEU A 68 21.35 7.09 24.00
CA LEU A 68 22.37 8.13 23.90
C LEU A 68 21.98 9.39 24.67
N ALA A 69 20.68 9.76 24.64
CA ALA A 69 20.16 10.95 25.31
C ALA A 69 20.09 10.77 26.84
N ASP A 70 19.80 9.55 27.30
CA ASP A 70 19.80 9.21 28.72
C ASP A 70 20.52 7.88 28.99
N PRO A 71 21.85 7.92 29.20
CA PRO A 71 22.63 6.73 29.51
C PRO A 71 22.20 6.04 30.81
N SER A 72 21.50 6.73 31.72
CA SER A 72 21.04 6.17 32.99
C SER A 72 19.93 5.12 32.79
N ALA A 73 19.21 5.18 31.67
CA ALA A 73 18.26 4.18 31.22
C ALA A 73 18.88 2.78 31.01
N LYS A 74 20.22 2.64 31.02
CA LYS A 74 20.93 1.34 30.94
C LYS A 74 20.65 0.40 32.11
N HIS A 75 20.25 0.90 33.28
CA HIS A 75 20.25 0.12 34.53
C HIS A 75 18.88 -0.48 34.90
N GLY A 76 17.97 -0.63 33.92
CA GLY A 76 16.71 -1.36 34.12
C GLY A 76 15.67 -0.65 34.99
N GLN A 77 16.00 0.47 35.63
CA GLN A 77 15.02 1.43 36.10
C GLN A 77 14.61 2.27 34.90
N ALA A 78 13.44 1.96 34.36
CA ALA A 78 12.80 2.73 33.30
C ALA A 78 12.41 4.11 33.85
N GLN A 79 13.40 4.99 34.00
CA GLN A 79 13.11 6.40 34.17
C GLN A 79 12.48 6.86 32.85
N GLU A 80 11.22 7.31 32.91
CA GLU A 80 10.51 7.75 31.72
C GLU A 80 11.26 8.91 31.09
N VAL A 81 11.78 8.69 29.87
CA VAL A 81 12.42 9.74 29.08
C VAL A 81 11.44 10.89 28.91
N SER A 82 11.86 12.12 29.23
CA SER A 82 10.99 13.28 29.14
C SER A 82 10.34 13.40 27.75
N LEU A 83 9.07 13.83 27.70
CA LEU A 83 8.34 13.99 26.42
C LEU A 83 9.09 14.91 25.44
N GLY A 84 9.76 15.94 25.96
CA GLY A 84 10.59 16.84 25.15
C GLY A 84 11.79 16.11 24.52
N THR A 85 12.52 15.29 25.29
CA THR A 85 13.62 14.49 24.76
C THR A 85 13.13 13.51 23.69
N GLN A 86 12.00 12.83 23.91
CA GLN A 86 11.40 11.94 22.91
C GLN A 86 11.06 12.68 21.61
N PHE A 87 10.48 13.88 21.71
CA PHE A 87 10.18 14.72 20.55
C PHE A 87 11.43 15.09 19.75
N TRP A 88 12.46 15.64 20.41
CA TRP A 88 13.69 16.05 19.73
C TRP A 88 14.43 14.88 19.08
N CYS A 89 14.50 13.72 19.74
CA CYS A 89 15.08 12.51 19.14
C CYS A 89 14.32 12.07 17.88
N ARG A 90 12.98 12.10 17.92
CA ARG A 90 12.14 11.71 16.78
C ARG A 90 12.19 12.71 15.64
N LEU A 91 12.27 14.01 15.95
CA LEU A 91 12.47 15.07 14.96
C LEU A 91 13.84 14.95 14.28
N ALA A 92 14.90 14.72 15.06
CA ALA A 92 16.24 14.51 14.52
C ALA A 92 16.29 13.30 13.58
N TYR A 93 15.66 12.18 13.97
CA TYR A 93 15.54 11.02 13.09
C TYR A 93 14.75 11.33 11.81
N ALA A 94 13.62 12.03 11.92
CA ALA A 94 12.84 12.45 10.76
C ALA A 94 13.65 13.34 9.81
N ALA A 95 14.48 14.25 10.33
CA ALA A 95 15.39 15.07 9.54
C ALA A 95 16.49 14.24 8.85
N VAL A 96 17.06 13.24 9.55
CA VAL A 96 18.04 12.30 8.95
C VAL A 96 17.38 11.48 7.84
N CYS A 97 16.19 10.93 8.06
CA CYS A 97 15.43 10.23 7.02
C CYS A 97 15.08 11.17 5.86
N TYR A 98 14.72 12.43 6.13
CA TYR A 98 14.47 13.44 5.11
C TYR A 98 15.70 13.64 4.22
N ALA A 99 16.88 13.73 4.81
CA ALA A 99 18.14 13.88 4.09
C ALA A 99 18.54 12.62 3.31
N ILE A 100 18.43 11.43 3.93
CA ILE A 100 19.04 10.20 3.40
C ILE A 100 18.09 9.44 2.46
N CYS A 101 16.79 9.36 2.76
CA CYS A 101 15.86 8.51 2.02
C CYS A 101 15.75 8.89 0.52
N PRO A 102 15.59 10.17 0.13
CA PRO A 102 15.56 10.56 -1.28
C PRO A 102 16.85 10.20 -2.03
N TYR A 103 18.00 10.33 -1.35
CA TYR A 103 19.30 9.96 -1.88
C TYR A 103 19.43 8.45 -2.11
N ILE A 104 19.00 7.63 -1.13
CA ILE A 104 18.96 6.16 -1.29
C ILE A 104 18.06 5.78 -2.46
N ILE A 105 16.84 6.33 -2.55
CA ILE A 105 15.91 6.00 -3.64
C ILE A 105 16.51 6.40 -4.99
N TRP A 106 17.17 7.56 -5.06
CA TRP A 106 17.84 8.03 -6.27
C TRP A 106 18.98 7.11 -6.72
N ILE A 107 19.87 6.72 -5.80
CA ILE A 107 20.97 5.77 -6.07
C ILE A 107 20.44 4.40 -6.47
N LEU A 108 19.38 3.94 -5.83
CA LEU A 108 18.79 2.62 -6.09
C LEU A 108 17.82 2.62 -7.28
N ARG A 109 17.61 3.76 -7.94
CA ARG A 109 16.73 3.90 -9.10
C ARG A 109 17.10 2.97 -10.28
N PRO A 110 18.39 2.81 -10.67
CA PRO A 110 18.76 1.83 -11.71
C PRO A 110 18.28 0.42 -11.31
N SER A 111 18.36 0.08 -10.03
CA SER A 111 17.86 -1.18 -9.47
C SER A 111 16.34 -1.27 -9.37
N GLY A 112 15.64 -0.15 -9.20
CA GLY A 112 14.18 -0.06 -9.08
C GLY A 112 13.37 -0.38 -10.35
N GLY A 113 14.03 -0.48 -11.51
CA GLY A 113 13.34 -0.79 -12.77
C GLY A 113 14.20 -1.30 -13.93
N GLN A 114 15.53 -1.24 -13.84
CA GLN A 114 16.45 -1.55 -14.95
C GLN A 114 17.66 -2.42 -14.58
N THR A 115 17.80 -2.92 -13.35
CA THR A 115 18.77 -4.01 -13.14
C THR A 115 18.20 -5.25 -13.82
N ASP A 116 18.76 -5.57 -14.98
CA ASP A 116 18.62 -6.85 -15.68
C ASP A 116 19.07 -8.04 -14.82
N GLY A 117 19.67 -7.77 -13.66
CA GLY A 117 20.01 -8.76 -12.65
C GLY A 117 18.79 -9.47 -12.06
N ASN A 118 18.72 -10.78 -12.29
CA ASN A 118 17.81 -11.72 -11.62
C ASN A 118 18.40 -12.31 -10.32
N GLY A 119 19.45 -11.69 -9.78
CA GLY A 119 20.15 -12.14 -8.58
C GLY A 119 19.50 -11.66 -7.28
N PHE A 120 19.82 -12.34 -6.17
CA PHE A 120 19.35 -12.01 -4.82
C PHE A 120 19.63 -10.55 -4.45
N PHE A 121 20.85 -10.07 -4.68
CA PHE A 121 21.25 -8.71 -4.32
C PHE A 121 20.43 -7.65 -5.06
N ALA A 122 20.15 -7.83 -6.36
CA ALA A 122 19.33 -6.91 -7.14
C ALA A 122 17.87 -6.87 -6.62
N ASP A 123 17.30 -8.01 -6.27
CA ASP A 123 15.96 -8.09 -5.68
C ASP A 123 15.92 -7.48 -4.26
N PHE A 124 16.98 -7.66 -3.48
CA PHE A 124 17.14 -7.02 -2.17
C PHE A 124 17.19 -5.50 -2.29
N LEU A 125 17.97 -4.94 -3.22
CA LEU A 125 18.00 -3.50 -3.46
C LEU A 125 16.64 -2.94 -3.93
N LYS A 126 15.88 -3.70 -4.73
CA LYS A 126 14.49 -3.35 -5.08
C LYS A 126 13.59 -3.29 -3.84
N LEU A 127 13.76 -4.23 -2.91
CA LEU A 127 13.05 -4.23 -1.64
C LEU A 127 13.43 -2.99 -0.82
N VAL A 128 14.72 -2.70 -0.64
CA VAL A 128 15.19 -1.51 0.09
C VAL A 128 14.60 -0.24 -0.52
N ALA A 129 14.67 -0.07 -1.85
CA ALA A 129 14.09 1.07 -2.55
C ALA A 129 12.56 1.17 -2.32
N GLY A 130 11.85 0.05 -2.35
CA GLY A 130 10.41 -0.01 -2.07
C GLY A 130 10.03 0.28 -0.62
N CYS A 131 10.89 -0.09 0.34
CA CYS A 131 10.69 0.16 1.77
C CYS A 131 11.02 1.59 2.18
N THR A 132 11.94 2.26 1.48
CA THR A 132 12.48 3.57 1.87
C THR A 132 11.40 4.67 2.00
N PRO A 133 10.43 4.80 1.07
CA PRO A 133 9.27 5.69 1.26
C PRO A 133 8.50 5.45 2.56
N MET A 134 8.37 4.18 2.96
CA MET A 134 7.62 3.83 4.17
C MET A 134 8.42 4.14 5.43
N VAL A 135 9.74 3.88 5.44
CA VAL A 135 10.66 4.31 6.54
C VAL A 135 10.48 5.80 6.82
N LEU A 136 10.42 6.57 5.74
CA LEU A 136 10.28 8.01 5.79
C LEU A 136 8.92 8.48 6.28
N SER A 137 7.83 7.92 5.74
CA SER A 137 6.48 8.22 6.23
C SER A 137 6.35 7.90 7.72
N TRP A 138 6.94 6.80 8.18
CA TRP A 138 6.97 6.45 9.61
C TRP A 138 7.79 7.42 10.45
N SER A 139 8.96 7.88 9.99
CA SER A 139 9.77 8.84 10.75
C SER A 139 9.01 10.16 10.97
N ILE A 140 8.33 10.65 9.93
CA ILE A 140 7.50 11.87 9.99
C ILE A 140 6.31 11.64 10.93
N LEU A 141 5.61 10.51 10.79
CA LEU A 141 4.50 10.13 11.68
C LEU A 141 4.94 10.14 13.15
N ASN A 142 6.08 9.54 13.46
CA ASN A 142 6.57 9.42 14.82
C ASN A 142 6.97 10.78 15.41
N ALA A 143 7.54 11.68 14.61
CA ALA A 143 7.84 13.05 15.01
C ALA A 143 6.56 13.85 15.29
N TRP A 144 5.53 13.74 14.44
CA TRP A 144 4.24 14.39 14.66
C TRP A 144 3.54 13.87 15.93
N VAL A 145 3.48 12.55 16.12
CA VAL A 145 2.88 11.97 17.34
C VAL A 145 3.60 12.48 18.59
N ALA A 146 4.92 12.58 18.56
CA ALA A 146 5.68 13.10 19.70
C ALA A 146 5.48 14.60 19.91
N LEU A 147 5.33 15.39 18.84
CA LEU A 147 4.96 16.80 18.92
C LEU A 147 3.62 16.98 19.61
N MET A 148 2.59 16.25 19.19
CA MET A 148 1.25 16.35 19.78
C MET A 148 1.28 15.94 21.27
N ASN A 149 2.00 14.87 21.61
CA ASN A 149 2.15 14.43 23.00
C ASN A 149 2.89 15.48 23.86
N TRP A 150 3.95 16.10 23.32
CA TRP A 150 4.70 17.15 24.01
C TRP A 150 3.88 18.43 24.20
N ALA A 151 3.01 18.77 23.23
CA ALA A 151 2.12 19.92 23.29
C ALA A 151 0.94 19.76 24.26
N GLY A 152 0.70 18.56 24.81
CA GLY A 152 -0.38 18.31 25.77
C GLY A 152 -1.77 18.18 25.14
N ASN A 153 -1.84 17.53 23.97
CA ASN A 153 -3.02 17.54 23.10
C ASN A 153 -4.37 17.20 23.75
N ALA A 154 -5.37 18.03 23.51
CA ALA A 154 -6.78 17.68 23.62
C ALA A 154 -7.30 17.06 22.31
N GLY A 155 -8.43 16.34 22.34
CA GLY A 155 -8.97 15.66 21.15
C GLY A 155 -9.28 16.57 19.95
N TRP A 156 -9.58 17.86 20.20
CA TRP A 156 -9.83 18.86 19.15
C TRP A 156 -8.55 19.35 18.46
N ASP A 157 -7.42 19.28 19.13
CA ASP A 157 -6.14 19.71 18.58
C ASP A 157 -5.67 18.75 17.48
N ASP A 158 -5.99 17.45 17.59
CA ASP A 158 -5.77 16.47 16.52
C ASP A 158 -6.57 16.82 15.25
N LEU A 159 -7.80 17.33 15.37
CA LEU A 159 -8.59 17.78 14.22
C LEU A 159 -7.96 18.98 13.54
N ILE A 160 -7.58 20.00 14.32
CA ILE A 160 -6.98 21.22 13.79
C ILE A 160 -5.64 20.88 13.12
N ALA A 161 -4.80 20.08 13.78
CA ALA A 161 -3.52 19.63 13.22
C ALA A 161 -3.71 18.80 11.94
N ALA A 162 -4.69 17.88 11.90
CA ALA A 162 -5.01 17.11 10.71
C ALA A 162 -5.45 18.00 9.55
N ALA A 163 -6.34 18.96 9.82
CA ALA A 163 -6.86 19.90 8.83
C ALA A 163 -5.74 20.80 8.28
N VAL A 164 -4.95 21.42 9.17
CA VAL A 164 -3.82 22.28 8.78
C VAL A 164 -2.80 21.49 7.96
N LEU A 165 -2.41 20.29 8.40
CA LEU A 165 -1.46 19.47 7.66
C LEU A 165 -2.01 19.05 6.28
N THR A 166 -3.29 18.74 6.18
CA THR A 166 -3.96 18.41 4.91
C THR A 166 -3.93 19.60 3.95
N VAL A 167 -4.30 20.80 4.44
CA VAL A 167 -4.32 22.02 3.63
C VAL A 167 -2.92 22.44 3.19
N VAL A 168 -1.96 22.52 4.13
CA VAL A 168 -0.58 22.89 3.84
C VAL A 168 0.04 21.97 2.80
N MET A 169 -0.13 20.65 2.95
CA MET A 169 0.42 19.70 2.00
C MET A 169 -0.24 19.78 0.63
N SER A 170 -1.56 20.01 0.59
CA SER A 170 -2.27 20.22 -0.66
C SER A 170 -1.76 21.47 -1.40
N VAL A 171 -1.55 22.58 -0.69
CA VAL A 171 -0.98 23.81 -1.25
C VAL A 171 0.44 23.56 -1.77
N VAL A 172 1.28 22.84 -1.02
CA VAL A 172 2.63 22.46 -1.45
C VAL A 172 2.59 21.61 -2.72
N GLU A 173 1.67 20.64 -2.81
CA GLU A 173 1.51 19.79 -3.99
C GLU A 173 0.98 20.55 -5.23
N MET A 174 0.34 21.71 -5.01
CA MET A 174 -0.10 22.58 -6.10
C MET A 174 0.99 23.45 -6.68
N LEU A 175 2.08 23.70 -5.95
CA LEU A 175 3.15 24.59 -6.42
C LEU A 175 3.71 24.09 -7.77
N PRO A 176 3.94 24.98 -8.76
CA PRO A 176 4.48 24.59 -10.06
C PRO A 176 5.78 23.79 -9.95
N LEU A 177 6.64 24.18 -9.01
CA LEU A 177 7.91 23.50 -8.73
C LEU A 177 7.68 22.03 -8.29
N TYR A 178 6.68 21.79 -7.45
CA TYR A 178 6.33 20.44 -7.02
C TYR A 178 5.80 19.60 -8.18
N ARG A 179 4.89 20.14 -9.01
CA ARG A 179 4.34 19.42 -10.16
C ARG A 179 5.40 19.05 -11.20
N TRP A 180 6.28 20.01 -11.52
CA TRP A 180 7.44 19.76 -12.38
C TRP A 180 8.36 18.69 -11.80
N ALA A 181 8.63 18.74 -10.51
CA ALA A 181 9.46 17.76 -9.83
C ALA A 181 8.81 16.36 -9.86
N LYS A 182 7.51 16.28 -9.54
CA LYS A 182 6.71 15.05 -9.53
C LYS A 182 6.64 14.42 -10.90
N ALA A 183 6.34 15.20 -11.94
CA ALA A 183 6.35 14.73 -13.32
C ALA A 183 7.72 14.15 -13.72
N GLY A 184 8.81 14.79 -13.29
CA GLY A 184 10.16 14.27 -13.54
C GLY A 184 10.49 12.98 -12.80
N VAL A 185 10.02 12.82 -11.55
CA VAL A 185 10.17 11.58 -10.79
C VAL A 185 9.31 10.45 -11.38
N ASP A 186 8.07 10.75 -11.74
CA ASP A 186 7.11 9.80 -12.33
C ASP A 186 7.55 9.32 -13.72
N ALA A 187 8.14 10.21 -14.53
CA ALA A 187 8.72 9.84 -15.83
C ALA A 187 9.91 8.87 -15.70
N GLY A 188 10.59 8.85 -14.56
CA GLY A 188 11.84 8.12 -14.39
C GLY A 188 12.92 8.64 -15.35
N GLY A 189 13.84 7.77 -15.79
CA GLY A 189 14.80 8.16 -16.83
C GLY A 189 15.68 9.38 -16.46
N GLN A 190 16.29 10.05 -17.44
CA GLN A 190 17.19 11.19 -17.13
C GLN A 190 16.50 12.34 -16.39
N GLU A 191 15.16 12.39 -16.40
CA GLU A 191 14.35 13.41 -15.73
C GLU A 191 14.26 13.25 -14.21
N ASP A 192 14.46 12.04 -13.69
CA ASP A 192 14.40 11.76 -12.26
C ASP A 192 15.75 12.10 -11.59
N LYS A 193 15.85 13.37 -11.18
CA LYS A 193 17.01 13.98 -10.52
C LYS A 193 16.82 14.00 -9.00
N LEU A 194 17.92 13.91 -8.25
CA LEU A 194 17.92 13.91 -6.79
C LEU A 194 17.16 15.11 -6.18
N PHE A 195 17.42 16.33 -6.68
CA PHE A 195 16.72 17.54 -6.24
C PHE A 195 15.19 17.42 -6.39
N LYS A 196 14.69 16.86 -7.50
CA LYS A 196 13.25 16.67 -7.72
C LYS A 196 12.64 15.75 -6.66
N ARG A 197 13.37 14.73 -6.20
CA ARG A 197 12.90 13.83 -5.13
C ARG A 197 12.78 14.53 -3.77
N TYR A 198 13.69 15.45 -3.44
CA TYR A 198 13.54 16.29 -2.24
C TYR A 198 12.33 17.22 -2.34
N VAL A 199 12.04 17.76 -3.52
CA VAL A 199 10.87 18.62 -3.72
C VAL A 199 9.56 17.84 -3.59
N VAL A 200 9.47 16.61 -4.12
CA VAL A 200 8.24 15.77 -4.07
C VAL A 200 7.99 15.18 -2.69
N PHE A 201 8.98 15.23 -1.83
CA PHE A 201 8.97 14.63 -0.51
C PHE A 201 7.74 14.94 0.36
N PRO A 202 7.21 16.17 0.43
CA PRO A 202 6.13 16.50 1.37
C PRO A 202 4.90 15.56 1.25
N ALA A 203 4.67 14.93 0.09
CA ALA A 203 3.63 13.89 -0.06
C ALA A 203 3.76 12.69 0.88
N TYR A 204 4.95 12.42 1.44
CA TYR A 204 5.16 11.32 2.39
C TYR A 204 4.60 11.60 3.79
N SER A 205 4.12 12.83 4.08
CA SER A 205 3.42 13.14 5.33
C SER A 205 1.96 12.67 5.36
N THR A 206 1.43 12.09 4.27
CA THR A 206 0.06 11.54 4.22
C THR A 206 -0.23 10.56 5.35
N LEU A 207 0.74 9.74 5.76
CA LEU A 207 0.60 8.82 6.89
C LEU A 207 0.43 9.57 8.22
N ALA A 208 1.16 10.68 8.43
CA ALA A 208 1.05 11.50 9.63
C ALA A 208 -0.33 12.20 9.69
N ALA A 209 -0.76 12.81 8.58
CA ALA A 209 -2.10 13.39 8.48
C ALA A 209 -3.20 12.34 8.69
N GLY A 210 -3.03 11.15 8.09
CA GLY A 210 -3.93 10.02 8.29
C GLY A 210 -4.02 9.57 9.75
N LYS A 211 -2.90 9.58 10.49
CA LYS A 211 -2.90 9.27 11.94
C LYS A 211 -3.67 10.32 12.74
N LEU A 212 -3.48 11.62 12.46
CA LEU A 212 -4.17 12.70 13.17
C LEU A 212 -5.69 12.62 12.92
N TRP A 213 -6.10 12.44 11.65
CA TRP A 213 -7.49 12.16 11.30
C TRP A 213 -8.03 10.93 12.05
N ASN A 214 -7.23 9.86 12.11
CA ASN A 214 -7.61 8.66 12.82
C ASN A 214 -7.77 8.88 14.33
N ASN A 215 -6.92 9.67 14.98
CA ASN A 215 -7.06 9.99 16.40
C ASN A 215 -8.36 10.74 16.64
N PHE A 216 -8.67 11.75 15.82
CA PHE A 216 -9.93 12.48 15.89
C PHE A 216 -11.15 11.55 15.70
N PHE A 217 -11.18 10.75 14.63
CA PHE A 217 -12.31 9.86 14.38
C PHE A 217 -12.47 8.77 15.46
N ASN A 218 -11.39 8.30 16.06
CA ASN A 218 -11.46 7.32 17.15
C ASN A 218 -11.69 7.95 18.53
N TRP A 219 -11.65 9.28 18.69
CA TRP A 219 -11.82 9.91 20.00
C TRP A 219 -13.14 9.48 20.69
N PRO A 220 -14.31 9.48 20.03
CA PRO A 220 -15.55 8.98 20.63
C PRO A 220 -15.46 7.49 21.04
N MET A 221 -14.75 6.68 20.25
CA MET A 221 -14.55 5.27 20.55
C MET A 221 -13.67 5.06 21.79
N THR A 222 -12.66 5.89 21.99
CA THR A 222 -11.82 5.86 23.19
C THR A 222 -12.64 6.15 24.44
N GLU A 223 -13.50 7.18 24.40
CA GLU A 223 -14.39 7.55 25.51
C GLU A 223 -15.40 6.44 25.84
N ILE A 224 -16.05 5.87 24.81
CA ILE A 224 -17.02 4.78 25.00
C ILE A 224 -16.31 3.55 25.59
N ASN A 225 -15.15 3.16 25.04
CA ASN A 225 -14.41 1.99 25.51
C ASN A 225 -13.93 2.14 26.96
N ALA A 226 -13.62 3.36 27.40
CA ALA A 226 -13.29 3.62 28.80
C ALA A 226 -14.48 3.36 29.74
N GLN A 227 -15.70 3.73 29.32
CA GLN A 227 -16.92 3.51 30.11
C GLN A 227 -17.38 2.05 30.14
N VAL A 228 -17.05 1.26 29.11
CA VAL A 228 -17.42 -0.17 29.01
C VAL A 228 -16.24 -1.10 29.29
N ALA A 229 -15.22 -0.61 30.01
CA ALA A 229 -14.05 -1.41 30.40
C ALA A 229 -14.46 -2.74 31.04
N GLY A 230 -13.80 -3.83 30.64
CA GLY A 230 -14.11 -5.18 31.12
C GLY A 230 -15.29 -5.88 30.43
N LYS A 231 -15.95 -5.25 29.44
CA LYS A 231 -17.04 -5.87 28.66
C LYS A 231 -16.60 -6.12 27.21
N PRO A 232 -15.85 -7.21 26.92
CA PRO A 232 -15.24 -7.44 25.60
C PRO A 232 -16.25 -7.51 24.46
N ASN A 233 -17.44 -8.08 24.71
CA ASN A 233 -18.52 -8.16 23.71
C ASN A 233 -19.02 -6.78 23.28
N ILE A 234 -19.16 -5.85 24.24
CA ILE A 234 -19.63 -4.49 23.96
C ILE A 234 -18.54 -3.72 23.21
N ILE A 235 -17.28 -3.81 23.66
CA ILE A 235 -16.14 -3.17 22.98
C ILE A 235 -16.06 -3.63 21.52
N PHE A 236 -16.15 -4.94 21.26
CA PHE A 236 -16.14 -5.46 19.90
C PHE A 236 -17.33 -4.97 19.07
N LEU A 237 -18.56 -5.04 19.61
CA LEU A 237 -19.75 -4.60 18.89
C LEU A 237 -19.68 -3.11 18.53
N THR A 238 -19.28 -2.25 19.48
CA THR A 238 -19.14 -0.81 19.24
C THR A 238 -18.06 -0.55 18.19
N GLN A 239 -16.90 -1.22 18.26
CA GLN A 239 -15.84 -1.10 17.25
C GLN A 239 -16.29 -1.59 15.87
N LEU A 240 -17.08 -2.66 15.80
CA LEU A 240 -17.61 -3.18 14.54
C LEU A 240 -18.60 -2.20 13.90
N VAL A 241 -19.56 -1.69 14.67
CA VAL A 241 -20.54 -0.70 14.21
C VAL A 241 -19.85 0.57 13.72
N PHE A 242 -18.91 1.08 14.52
CA PHE A 242 -18.10 2.25 14.15
C PHE A 242 -17.33 2.01 12.85
N TYR A 243 -16.67 0.86 12.71
CA TYR A 243 -15.95 0.52 11.49
C TYR A 243 -16.89 0.39 10.27
N ILE A 244 -18.08 -0.20 10.40
CA ILE A 244 -19.04 -0.31 9.28
C ILE A 244 -19.45 1.09 8.79
N ILE A 245 -19.75 2.01 9.71
CA ILE A 245 -20.13 3.39 9.37
C ILE A 245 -18.94 4.08 8.69
N LEU A 246 -17.78 4.08 9.34
CA LEU A 246 -16.57 4.74 8.87
C LEU A 246 -16.10 4.21 7.51
N SER A 247 -16.06 2.89 7.35
CA SER A 247 -15.65 2.23 6.10
C SER A 247 -16.61 2.55 4.96
N SER A 248 -17.92 2.52 5.20
CA SER A 248 -18.93 2.88 4.19
C SER A 248 -18.78 4.33 3.74
N SER A 249 -18.61 5.25 4.70
CA SER A 249 -18.37 6.67 4.41
C SER A 249 -17.08 6.90 3.62
N ILE A 250 -15.96 6.26 4.00
CA ILE A 250 -14.68 6.41 3.30
C ILE A 250 -14.76 5.87 1.87
N ILE A 251 -15.37 4.69 1.67
CA ILE A 251 -15.52 4.12 0.33
C ILE A 251 -16.41 5.03 -0.53
N TYR A 252 -17.52 5.54 0.03
CA TYR A 252 -18.40 6.48 -0.66
C TYR A 252 -17.67 7.76 -1.08
N VAL A 253 -16.99 8.42 -0.15
CA VAL A 253 -16.20 9.64 -0.43
C VAL A 253 -15.12 9.36 -1.47
N THR A 254 -14.40 8.24 -1.35
CA THR A 254 -13.34 7.88 -2.31
C THR A 254 -13.88 7.63 -3.71
N ALA A 255 -15.02 6.94 -3.82
CA ALA A 255 -15.64 6.65 -5.11
C ALA A 255 -16.21 7.93 -5.75
N TRP A 256 -16.91 8.76 -4.96
CA TRP A 256 -17.41 10.07 -5.39
C TRP A 256 -16.25 10.94 -5.87
N TRP A 257 -15.16 11.00 -5.09
CA TRP A 257 -13.98 11.78 -5.44
C TRP A 257 -13.29 11.28 -6.72
N SER A 258 -13.19 9.96 -6.90
CA SER A 258 -12.63 9.36 -8.10
C SER A 258 -13.45 9.73 -9.34
N GLN A 259 -14.78 9.71 -9.24
CA GLN A 259 -15.66 10.11 -10.34
C GLN A 259 -15.54 11.61 -10.64
N ARG A 260 -15.52 12.45 -9.60
CA ARG A 260 -15.34 13.90 -9.73
C ARG A 260 -14.01 14.25 -10.38
N SER A 261 -12.93 13.61 -9.95
CA SER A 261 -11.59 13.80 -10.53
C SER A 261 -11.52 13.40 -12.00
N GLU A 262 -12.19 12.30 -12.39
CA GLU A 262 -12.28 11.88 -13.78
C GLU A 262 -13.12 12.83 -14.64
N HIS A 263 -14.18 13.41 -14.07
CA HIS A 263 -14.99 14.43 -14.73
C HIS A 263 -14.19 15.71 -14.97
N LEU A 264 -13.54 16.25 -13.94
CA LEU A 264 -12.66 17.42 -14.04
C LEU A 264 -11.53 17.20 -15.04
N ALA A 265 -10.92 16.01 -15.05
CA ALA A 265 -9.87 15.68 -16.01
C ALA A 265 -10.38 15.64 -17.47
N LYS A 266 -11.65 15.32 -17.71
CA LYS A 266 -12.24 15.32 -19.07
C LYS A 266 -12.64 16.71 -19.51
N GLU A 267 -13.19 17.50 -18.59
CA GLU A 267 -13.67 18.87 -18.83
C GLU A 267 -12.49 19.82 -19.09
N PHE A 268 -11.47 19.77 -18.24
CA PHE A 268 -10.32 20.68 -18.29
C PHE A 268 -9.06 20.06 -18.94
N GLY A 269 -9.04 18.76 -19.24
CA GLY A 269 -7.88 18.10 -19.85
C GLY A 269 -7.82 18.14 -21.38
N LYS A 270 -8.85 18.67 -22.05
CA LYS A 270 -8.94 18.74 -23.52
C LYS A 270 -8.87 20.17 -24.09
N GLY A 271 -8.62 21.18 -23.26
CA GLY A 271 -8.56 22.58 -23.71
C GLY A 271 -7.28 22.90 -24.47
N ASP A 272 -7.43 23.36 -25.72
CA ASP A 272 -6.37 24.02 -26.50
C ASP A 272 -5.73 25.15 -25.68
N GLU A 273 -4.40 25.19 -25.65
CA GLU A 273 -3.53 26.16 -24.93
C GLU A 273 -3.78 27.66 -25.24
N LYS A 274 -4.82 28.01 -26.01
CA LYS A 274 -4.94 29.32 -26.67
C LYS A 274 -5.81 30.36 -25.96
N HIS A 275 -6.49 30.05 -24.85
CA HIS A 275 -7.31 31.04 -24.14
C HIS A 275 -6.87 31.28 -22.69
N HIS A 276 -6.09 32.34 -22.47
CA HIS A 276 -5.60 32.79 -21.16
C HIS A 276 -6.69 33.14 -20.12
N THR A 277 -7.96 33.29 -20.52
CA THR A 277 -9.09 33.54 -19.59
C THR A 277 -9.59 32.27 -18.89
N GLN A 278 -9.14 31.07 -19.28
CA GLN A 278 -9.42 29.81 -18.59
C GLN A 278 -8.48 29.53 -17.39
N SER A 279 -7.54 30.43 -17.07
CA SER A 279 -6.52 30.16 -16.06
C SER A 279 -7.09 29.89 -14.66
N GLU A 280 -8.10 30.64 -14.21
CA GLU A 280 -8.62 30.52 -12.84
C GLU A 280 -9.43 29.23 -12.62
N GLU A 281 -10.33 28.87 -13.54
CA GLU A 281 -11.12 27.63 -13.44
C GLU A 281 -10.24 26.39 -13.50
N HIS A 282 -9.20 26.39 -14.35
CA HIS A 282 -8.21 25.32 -14.37
C HIS A 282 -7.42 25.24 -13.06
N HIS A 283 -7.04 26.37 -12.46
CA HIS A 283 -6.36 26.39 -11.16
C HIS A 283 -7.25 25.84 -10.04
N LEU A 284 -8.54 26.19 -10.02
CA LEU A 284 -9.50 25.67 -9.04
C LEU A 284 -9.76 24.17 -9.24
N ALA A 285 -9.92 23.70 -10.48
CA ALA A 285 -10.12 22.29 -10.78
C ALA A 285 -8.89 21.44 -10.37
N ASP A 286 -7.70 21.97 -10.62
CA ASP A 286 -6.46 21.36 -10.18
C ASP A 286 -6.30 21.38 -8.65
N MET A 287 -6.67 22.47 -7.99
CA MET A 287 -6.69 22.57 -6.54
C MET A 287 -7.60 21.51 -5.95
N GLU A 288 -8.83 21.44 -6.44
CA GLU A 288 -9.83 20.45 -6.04
C GLU A 288 -9.21 19.06 -6.16
N ARG A 289 -8.73 18.69 -7.36
CA ARG A 289 -8.14 17.38 -7.65
C ARG A 289 -6.99 17.02 -6.72
N THR A 290 -6.06 17.92 -6.48
CA THR A 290 -4.90 17.68 -5.60
C THR A 290 -5.32 17.54 -4.14
N MET A 291 -6.15 18.46 -3.64
CA MET A 291 -6.66 18.42 -2.26
C MET A 291 -7.36 17.11 -1.95
N GLY A 292 -8.30 16.71 -2.81
CA GLY A 292 -9.03 15.49 -2.54
C GLY A 292 -8.25 14.22 -2.84
N ALA A 293 -7.23 14.23 -3.73
CA ALA A 293 -6.30 13.10 -3.84
C ALA A 293 -5.51 12.89 -2.54
N TYR A 294 -5.01 13.98 -1.94
CA TYR A 294 -4.31 13.92 -0.64
C TYR A 294 -5.26 13.47 0.49
N PHE A 295 -6.46 14.04 0.53
CA PHE A 295 -7.48 13.68 1.53
C PHE A 295 -7.92 12.22 1.42
N VAL A 296 -8.21 11.72 0.22
CA VAL A 296 -8.52 10.30 -0.03
C VAL A 296 -7.38 9.37 0.41
N SER A 297 -6.13 9.78 0.19
CA SER A 297 -4.98 9.01 0.69
C SER A 297 -4.96 8.97 2.22
N CYS A 298 -5.26 10.07 2.90
CA CYS A 298 -5.36 10.12 4.35
C CYS A 298 -6.49 9.23 4.87
N LEU A 299 -7.68 9.30 4.26
CA LEU A 299 -8.83 8.46 4.62
C LEU A 299 -8.54 6.97 4.41
N SER A 300 -7.73 6.60 3.42
CA SER A 300 -7.33 5.21 3.23
C SER A 300 -6.53 4.66 4.42
N PHE A 301 -5.75 5.51 5.12
CA PHE A 301 -5.08 5.11 6.35
C PHE A 301 -6.05 5.02 7.53
N VAL A 302 -6.99 5.97 7.65
CA VAL A 302 -8.07 5.93 8.66
C VAL A 302 -8.87 4.63 8.53
N TYR A 303 -9.19 4.23 7.30
CA TYR A 303 -9.83 2.94 7.00
C TYR A 303 -9.01 1.77 7.54
N ALA A 304 -7.70 1.76 7.28
CA ALA A 304 -6.80 0.71 7.74
C ALA A 304 -6.79 0.61 9.27
N TRP A 305 -6.72 1.74 9.99
CA TRP A 305 -6.79 1.75 11.45
C TRP A 305 -8.13 1.26 11.96
N GLY A 306 -9.25 1.70 11.38
CA GLY A 306 -10.58 1.19 11.73
C GLY A 306 -10.65 -0.33 11.61
N LEU A 307 -10.23 -0.87 10.47
CA LEU A 307 -10.18 -2.32 10.23
C LEU A 307 -9.27 -3.03 11.25
N SER A 308 -8.08 -2.49 11.49
CA SER A 308 -7.14 -3.05 12.47
C SER A 308 -7.70 -3.03 13.89
N ASN A 309 -8.39 -1.97 14.30
CA ASN A 309 -8.98 -1.83 15.63
C ASN A 309 -10.11 -2.85 15.84
N THR A 310 -10.99 -3.01 14.85
CA THR A 310 -12.05 -4.02 14.90
C THR A 310 -11.49 -5.44 14.97
N LEU A 311 -10.47 -5.75 14.18
CA LEU A 311 -9.83 -7.06 14.20
C LEU A 311 -9.07 -7.33 15.50
N ASN A 312 -8.39 -6.32 16.04
CA ASN A 312 -7.74 -6.43 17.35
C ASN A 312 -8.78 -6.65 18.45
N ALA A 313 -9.90 -5.94 18.44
CA ALA A 313 -10.98 -6.13 19.41
C ALA A 313 -11.61 -7.53 19.29
N PHE A 314 -11.82 -8.00 18.07
CA PHE A 314 -12.31 -9.36 17.82
C PHE A 314 -11.31 -10.42 18.33
N PHE A 315 -10.05 -10.33 17.92
CA PHE A 315 -9.08 -11.37 18.20
C PHE A 315 -8.60 -11.31 19.65
N PHE A 316 -8.11 -10.18 20.12
CA PHE A 316 -7.54 -10.09 21.47
C PHE A 316 -8.63 -10.02 22.54
N ASN A 317 -9.63 -9.15 22.39
CA ASN A 317 -10.60 -8.92 23.46
C ASN A 317 -11.66 -10.01 23.51
N LEU A 318 -12.27 -10.34 22.36
CA LEU A 318 -13.36 -11.31 22.32
C LEU A 318 -12.87 -12.77 22.38
N MET A 319 -11.88 -13.15 21.56
CA MET A 319 -11.43 -14.56 21.49
C MET A 319 -10.48 -14.96 22.62
N PHE A 320 -9.55 -14.09 23.01
CA PHE A 320 -8.50 -14.40 23.99
C PHE A 320 -8.65 -13.69 25.34
N GLY A 321 -9.66 -12.84 25.52
CA GLY A 321 -9.92 -12.14 26.79
C GLY A 321 -8.84 -11.15 27.22
N CYS A 322 -7.97 -10.73 26.30
CA CYS A 322 -6.94 -9.71 26.52
C CYS A 322 -7.54 -8.30 26.45
N SER A 323 -6.93 -7.30 27.11
CA SER A 323 -7.33 -5.90 26.93
C SER A 323 -6.81 -5.30 25.61
N GLY A 324 -5.81 -5.95 25.00
CA GLY A 324 -5.32 -5.66 23.67
C GLY A 324 -4.08 -6.49 23.30
N ALA A 325 -3.41 -6.11 22.21
CA ALA A 325 -2.21 -6.81 21.73
C ALA A 325 -1.06 -6.79 22.75
N SER A 326 -0.88 -5.68 23.46
CA SER A 326 0.20 -5.49 24.45
C SER A 326 0.01 -6.28 25.75
N SER A 327 -1.23 -6.61 26.11
CA SER A 327 -1.52 -7.43 27.31
C SER A 327 -1.42 -8.93 27.02
N CYS A 328 -1.42 -9.31 25.74
CA CYS A 328 -1.39 -10.68 25.28
C CYS A 328 0.07 -11.13 25.06
N GLY A 329 0.36 -12.42 25.29
CA GLY A 329 1.68 -12.98 25.06
C GLY A 329 2.12 -12.94 23.59
N TYR A 330 3.42 -13.11 23.35
CA TYR A 330 3.97 -13.11 21.98
C TYR A 330 3.40 -14.26 21.12
N ALA A 331 3.05 -15.41 21.72
CA ALA A 331 2.45 -16.53 21.01
C ALA A 331 1.09 -16.17 20.39
N THR A 332 0.23 -15.49 21.16
CA THR A 332 -1.08 -15.02 20.69
C THR A 332 -0.93 -13.95 19.61
N ASN A 333 0.03 -13.04 19.77
CA ASN A 333 0.35 -12.04 18.74
C ASN A 333 0.88 -12.68 17.44
N CYS A 334 1.70 -13.75 17.54
CA CYS A 334 2.17 -14.51 16.40
C CYS A 334 1.01 -15.16 15.65
N LEU A 335 0.11 -15.84 16.38
CA LEU A 335 -1.08 -16.45 15.80
C LEU A 335 -1.95 -15.42 15.08
N TYR A 336 -2.17 -14.25 15.69
CA TYR A 336 -2.89 -13.15 15.07
C TYR A 336 -2.25 -12.71 13.74
N ALA A 337 -0.93 -12.47 13.74
CA ALA A 337 -0.20 -12.05 12.54
C ALA A 337 -0.27 -13.10 11.42
N ILE A 338 -0.16 -14.39 11.74
CA ILE A 338 -0.27 -15.49 10.77
C ILE A 338 -1.68 -15.57 10.19
N VAL A 339 -2.71 -15.62 11.05
CA VAL A 339 -4.12 -15.71 10.63
C VAL A 339 -4.49 -14.52 9.76
N LEU A 340 -4.08 -13.31 10.15
CA LEU A 340 -4.36 -12.10 9.38
C LEU A 340 -3.64 -12.12 8.02
N THR A 341 -2.37 -12.53 8.00
CA THR A 341 -1.60 -12.65 6.76
C THR A 341 -2.26 -13.64 5.80
N ALA A 342 -2.67 -14.82 6.29
CA ALA A 342 -3.33 -15.84 5.49
C ALA A 342 -4.69 -15.37 4.95
N GLY A 343 -5.54 -14.83 5.84
CA GLY A 343 -6.87 -14.35 5.49
C GLY A 343 -6.85 -13.21 4.46
N PHE A 344 -5.98 -12.21 4.66
CA PHE A 344 -5.86 -11.10 3.71
C PHE A 344 -5.14 -11.48 2.42
N THR A 345 -4.19 -12.42 2.45
CA THR A 345 -3.62 -12.97 1.23
C THR A 345 -4.70 -13.68 0.40
N PHE A 346 -5.50 -14.55 1.04
CA PHE A 346 -6.62 -15.23 0.38
C PHE A 346 -7.60 -14.22 -0.22
N TYR A 347 -8.03 -13.22 0.56
CA TYR A 347 -8.95 -12.19 0.09
C TYR A 347 -8.37 -11.37 -1.08
N ALA A 348 -7.11 -10.93 -0.97
CA ALA A 348 -6.42 -10.19 -2.03
C ALA A 348 -6.32 -11.01 -3.33
N THR A 349 -6.17 -12.33 -3.24
CA THR A 349 -6.16 -13.20 -4.42
C THR A 349 -7.53 -13.38 -5.08
N GLY A 350 -8.62 -13.15 -4.34
CA GLY A 350 -10.00 -13.21 -4.85
C GLY A 350 -10.48 -11.91 -5.51
N MET A 351 -9.69 -10.83 -5.49
CA MET A 351 -10.03 -9.59 -6.16
C MET A 351 -9.93 -9.73 -7.69
N THR A 352 -11.08 -9.63 -8.38
CA THR A 352 -11.15 -9.77 -9.84
C THR A 352 -10.92 -8.45 -10.57
N TYR A 353 -10.43 -8.55 -11.81
CA TYR A 353 -10.24 -7.39 -12.69
C TYR A 353 -11.57 -6.73 -13.07
N GLN A 354 -12.65 -7.51 -13.24
CA GLN A 354 -13.97 -6.99 -13.60
C GLN A 354 -14.51 -5.99 -12.57
N ASN A 355 -14.31 -6.25 -11.28
CA ASN A 355 -14.70 -5.32 -10.22
C ASN A 355 -13.95 -3.98 -10.35
N ARG A 356 -12.68 -4.01 -10.75
CA ARG A 356 -11.84 -2.81 -10.93
C ARG A 356 -12.27 -1.91 -12.08
N LEU A 357 -13.00 -2.43 -13.07
CA LEU A 357 -13.43 -1.65 -14.23
C LEU A 357 -14.44 -0.55 -13.85
N ARG A 358 -15.16 -0.71 -12.74
CA ARG A 358 -16.10 0.29 -12.23
C ARG A 358 -15.36 1.30 -11.34
N PRO A 359 -15.66 2.61 -11.39
CA PRO A 359 -15.04 3.61 -10.52
C PRO A 359 -15.11 3.25 -9.04
N TRP A 360 -16.27 2.76 -8.58
CA TRP A 360 -16.46 2.27 -7.22
C TRP A 360 -15.54 1.09 -6.87
N GLY A 361 -15.44 0.10 -7.75
CA GLY A 361 -14.62 -1.08 -7.48
C GLY A 361 -13.12 -0.78 -7.54
N LYS A 362 -12.69 0.17 -8.39
CA LYS A 362 -11.31 0.70 -8.38
C LYS A 362 -10.97 1.39 -7.05
N ALA A 363 -11.85 2.28 -6.58
CA ALA A 363 -11.72 2.96 -5.29
C ALA A 363 -11.65 1.93 -4.13
N HIS A 364 -12.64 1.04 -4.08
CA HIS A 364 -12.74 -0.01 -3.07
C HIS A 364 -11.49 -0.91 -3.02
N GLN A 365 -11.05 -1.44 -4.17
CA GLN A 365 -9.86 -2.28 -4.22
C GLN A 365 -8.59 -1.53 -3.80
N SER A 366 -8.44 -0.27 -4.21
CA SER A 366 -7.26 0.54 -3.86
C SER A 366 -7.17 0.75 -2.34
N VAL A 367 -8.28 1.14 -1.70
CA VAL A 367 -8.36 1.32 -0.25
C VAL A 367 -8.14 0.00 0.48
N MET A 368 -8.79 -1.08 0.04
CA MET A 368 -8.70 -2.40 0.66
C MET A 368 -7.28 -2.97 0.61
N ILE A 369 -6.61 -2.96 -0.56
CA ILE A 369 -5.25 -3.51 -0.70
C ILE A 369 -4.27 -2.78 0.21
N LEU A 370 -4.34 -1.43 0.24
CA LEU A 370 -3.51 -0.64 1.14
C LEU A 370 -3.79 -1.01 2.60
N SER A 371 -5.07 -1.02 2.98
CA SER A 371 -5.50 -1.28 4.36
C SER A 371 -5.10 -2.65 4.85
N MET A 372 -5.35 -3.71 4.07
CA MET A 372 -4.95 -5.07 4.40
C MET A 372 -3.43 -5.18 4.55
N SER A 373 -2.65 -4.56 3.67
CA SER A 373 -1.19 -4.60 3.75
C SER A 373 -0.64 -3.90 4.99
N LEU A 374 -1.26 -2.79 5.40
CA LEU A 374 -0.92 -2.07 6.62
C LEU A 374 -1.29 -2.88 7.87
N CYS A 375 -2.50 -3.43 7.92
CA CYS A 375 -2.95 -4.27 9.03
C CYS A 375 -2.05 -5.48 9.24
N VAL A 376 -1.61 -6.16 8.16
CA VAL A 376 -0.61 -7.24 8.26
C VAL A 376 0.70 -6.71 8.84
N GLY A 377 1.21 -5.59 8.31
CA GLY A 377 2.42 -4.96 8.81
C GLY A 377 2.33 -4.59 10.30
N TRP A 378 1.19 -4.06 10.74
CA TRP A 378 0.94 -3.71 12.15
C TRP A 378 0.78 -4.93 13.06
N ALA A 379 0.17 -6.01 12.58
CA ALA A 379 0.08 -7.26 13.33
C ALA A 379 1.46 -7.87 13.57
N TRP A 380 2.32 -7.91 12.54
CA TRP A 380 3.70 -8.33 12.69
C TRP A 380 4.50 -7.40 13.61
N LYS A 381 4.29 -6.08 13.52
CA LYS A 381 4.83 -5.11 14.50
C LYS A 381 4.43 -5.48 15.94
N GLY A 382 3.16 -5.81 16.19
CA GLY A 382 2.67 -6.20 17.52
C GLY A 382 3.36 -7.44 18.06
N TYR A 383 3.49 -8.48 17.22
CA TYR A 383 4.26 -9.68 17.53
C TYR A 383 5.73 -9.35 17.87
N PHE A 384 6.43 -8.66 16.99
CA PHE A 384 7.83 -8.32 17.20
C PHE A 384 8.08 -7.49 18.46
N ASN A 385 7.20 -6.53 18.75
CA ASN A 385 7.30 -5.72 19.94
C ASN A 385 7.12 -6.56 21.22
N THR A 386 6.11 -7.44 21.27
CA THR A 386 5.89 -8.33 22.42
C THR A 386 7.01 -9.36 22.58
N THR A 387 7.56 -9.87 21.48
CA THR A 387 8.74 -10.74 21.47
C THR A 387 9.97 -10.05 22.04
N ILE A 388 10.27 -8.82 21.61
CA ILE A 388 11.41 -8.06 22.15
C ILE A 388 11.24 -7.80 23.65
N THR A 389 10.05 -7.39 24.08
CA THR A 389 9.79 -7.16 25.51
C THR A 389 10.00 -8.42 26.34
N ALA A 390 9.50 -9.57 25.86
CA ALA A 390 9.70 -10.85 26.55
C ALA A 390 11.19 -11.25 26.60
N PHE A 391 11.89 -11.20 25.46
CA PHE A 391 13.31 -11.57 25.41
C PHE A 391 14.20 -10.62 26.24
N ALA A 392 13.96 -9.32 26.19
CA ALA A 392 14.72 -8.35 26.98
C ALA A 392 14.55 -8.59 28.49
N ALA A 393 13.36 -9.03 28.92
CA ALA A 393 13.10 -9.38 30.31
C ALA A 393 13.80 -10.68 30.75
N GLU A 394 13.84 -11.71 29.88
CA GLU A 394 14.37 -13.03 30.23
C GLU A 394 15.90 -13.16 30.09
N SER A 395 16.49 -12.52 29.07
CA SER A 395 17.88 -12.76 28.67
C SER A 395 18.90 -11.84 29.35
N GLY A 396 18.44 -10.77 30.01
CA GLY A 396 19.31 -9.69 30.48
C GLY A 396 19.96 -8.87 29.36
N PHE A 397 19.66 -9.15 28.08
CA PHE A 397 20.10 -8.30 26.98
C PHE A 397 19.38 -6.96 27.04
N GLY A 398 20.13 -5.87 26.82
CA GLY A 398 19.55 -4.54 26.67
C GLY A 398 18.57 -4.51 25.49
N ARG A 399 17.46 -3.77 25.65
CA ARG A 399 16.39 -3.63 24.65
C ARG A 399 16.92 -3.22 23.26
N VAL A 400 17.95 -2.37 23.21
CA VAL A 400 18.62 -1.95 21.97
C VAL A 400 19.24 -3.14 21.22
N THR A 401 19.91 -4.04 21.92
CA THR A 401 20.50 -5.25 21.33
C THR A 401 19.42 -6.14 20.72
N CYS A 402 18.30 -6.31 21.42
CA CYS A 402 17.15 -7.06 20.89
C CYS A 402 16.58 -6.43 19.61
N TYR A 403 16.38 -5.10 19.58
CA TYR A 403 15.96 -4.41 18.35
C TYR A 403 16.96 -4.55 17.22
N LEU A 404 18.27 -4.51 17.51
CA LEU A 404 19.31 -4.63 16.48
C LEU A 404 19.28 -6.02 15.83
N VAL A 405 19.31 -7.07 16.66
CA VAL A 405 19.25 -8.47 16.18
C VAL A 405 17.98 -8.71 15.39
N LEU A 406 16.83 -8.25 15.89
CA LEU A 406 15.56 -8.42 15.19
C LEU A 406 15.53 -7.67 13.86
N THR A 407 16.02 -6.42 13.82
CA THR A 407 16.03 -5.62 12.58
C THR A 407 16.89 -6.29 11.51
N ILE A 408 18.06 -6.81 11.87
CA ILE A 408 18.92 -7.58 10.94
C ILE A 408 18.20 -8.83 10.45
N ALA A 409 17.61 -9.62 11.37
CA ALA A 409 16.88 -10.83 11.02
C ALA A 409 15.69 -10.53 10.08
N LEU A 410 14.96 -9.44 10.32
CA LEU A 410 13.84 -9.01 9.48
C LEU A 410 14.27 -8.62 8.08
N TRP A 411 15.37 -7.88 7.93
CA TRP A 411 15.90 -7.54 6.61
C TRP A 411 16.36 -8.78 5.84
N ILE A 412 17.03 -9.73 6.51
CA ILE A 412 17.44 -11.00 5.88
C ILE A 412 16.21 -11.80 5.45
N PHE A 413 15.24 -11.99 6.34
CA PHE A 413 14.01 -12.73 6.05
C PHE A 413 13.21 -12.10 4.93
N ALA A 414 12.97 -10.79 4.99
CA ALA A 414 12.24 -10.05 3.96
C ALA A 414 12.98 -10.12 2.61
N GLY A 415 14.31 -10.03 2.61
CA GLY A 415 15.13 -10.21 1.41
C GLY A 415 15.00 -11.59 0.78
N LEU A 416 15.14 -12.66 1.58
CA LEU A 416 15.03 -14.05 1.12
C LEU A 416 13.62 -14.38 0.60
N PHE A 417 12.60 -13.95 1.33
CA PHE A 417 11.21 -14.14 0.92
C PHE A 417 10.92 -13.36 -0.37
N TRP A 418 11.29 -12.08 -0.43
CA TRP A 418 11.06 -11.24 -1.60
C TRP A 418 11.76 -11.77 -2.84
N HIS A 419 13.00 -12.24 -2.71
CA HIS A 419 13.71 -12.90 -3.80
C HIS A 419 12.99 -14.16 -4.28
N SER A 420 12.57 -15.03 -3.35
CA SER A 420 11.81 -16.25 -3.66
C SER A 420 10.51 -15.93 -4.39
N PHE A 421 9.74 -14.95 -3.89
CA PHE A 421 8.52 -14.46 -4.49
C PHE A 421 8.74 -13.93 -5.93
N LEU A 422 9.75 -13.08 -6.13
CA LEU A 422 10.07 -12.58 -7.48
C LEU A 422 10.58 -13.68 -8.42
N LYS A 423 11.32 -14.66 -7.91
CA LYS A 423 11.79 -15.82 -8.67
C LYS A 423 10.63 -16.69 -9.16
N GLU A 424 9.68 -17.00 -8.30
CA GLU A 424 8.45 -17.71 -8.69
C GLU A 424 7.65 -16.94 -9.72
N ARG A 425 7.48 -15.64 -9.52
CA ARG A 425 6.78 -14.79 -10.48
C ARG A 425 7.46 -14.76 -11.85
N ARG A 426 8.79 -14.65 -11.89
CA ARG A 426 9.56 -14.72 -13.15
C ARG A 426 9.36 -16.06 -13.86
N ARG A 427 9.37 -17.18 -13.11
CA ARG A 427 9.09 -18.51 -13.65
C ARG A 427 7.68 -18.61 -14.23
N ALA A 428 6.67 -18.13 -13.51
CA ALA A 428 5.29 -18.12 -13.97
C ALA A 428 5.13 -17.33 -15.28
N LYS A 429 5.75 -16.14 -15.36
CA LYS A 429 5.75 -15.31 -16.58
C LYS A 429 6.42 -16.03 -17.76
N TYR A 430 7.54 -16.72 -17.52
CA TYR A 430 8.24 -17.48 -18.56
C TYR A 430 7.39 -18.64 -19.10
N PHE A 431 6.82 -19.48 -18.23
CA PHE A 431 5.95 -20.59 -18.65
C PHE A 431 4.72 -20.09 -19.41
N ARG A 432 4.14 -18.95 -18.99
CA ARG A 432 3.02 -18.33 -19.70
C ARG A 432 3.42 -17.83 -21.09
N GLN A 433 4.56 -17.17 -21.24
CA GLN A 433 5.06 -16.75 -22.55
C GLN A 433 5.33 -17.96 -23.46
N GLN A 434 5.82 -19.07 -22.91
CA GLN A 434 5.96 -20.32 -23.66
C GLN A 434 4.61 -20.91 -24.08
N ALA A 435 3.62 -20.94 -23.19
CA ALA A 435 2.28 -21.43 -23.49
C ALA A 435 1.61 -20.60 -24.62
N LEU A 436 1.72 -19.27 -24.56
CA LEU A 436 1.21 -18.37 -25.60
C LEU A 436 1.92 -18.54 -26.96
N ARG A 437 3.22 -18.87 -26.96
CA ARG A 437 3.94 -19.20 -28.19
C ARG A 437 3.47 -20.52 -28.80
N ARG A 438 3.08 -21.50 -27.96
CA ARG A 438 2.52 -22.79 -28.42
C ARG A 438 1.09 -22.67 -28.93
N THR A 439 0.29 -21.73 -28.41
CA THR A 439 -1.08 -21.51 -28.93
C THR A 439 -1.10 -20.66 -30.18
N LYS A 440 -0.07 -19.82 -30.41
CA LYS A 440 0.14 -19.09 -31.67
C LYS A 440 0.72 -19.95 -32.81
N VAL A 441 0.55 -21.28 -32.78
CA VAL A 441 0.89 -22.15 -33.91
C VAL A 441 0.15 -21.62 -35.14
N ASP A 442 0.95 -21.31 -36.16
CA ASP A 442 0.56 -20.58 -37.35
C ASP A 442 -0.64 -21.28 -38.02
N PRO A 443 -1.80 -20.63 -38.22
CA PRO A 443 -2.94 -21.25 -38.90
C PRO A 443 -2.57 -21.71 -40.32
N SER A 444 -1.49 -21.19 -40.92
CA SER A 444 -0.93 -21.70 -42.18
C SER A 444 -0.27 -23.08 -42.09
N SER A 445 0.07 -23.54 -40.88
CA SER A 445 0.56 -24.91 -40.63
C SER A 445 -0.56 -25.94 -40.45
N ILE A 446 -1.81 -25.48 -40.36
CA ILE A 446 -2.99 -26.32 -40.54
C ILE A 446 -3.29 -26.31 -42.05
N THR A 447 -2.42 -26.94 -42.83
CA THR A 447 -2.85 -27.46 -44.12
C THR A 447 -3.90 -28.50 -43.80
N VAL A 448 -5.18 -28.10 -43.83
CA VAL A 448 -6.27 -29.02 -44.06
C VAL A 448 -5.85 -29.76 -45.31
N ALA A 449 -5.50 -31.03 -45.19
CA ALA A 449 -5.44 -31.91 -46.34
C ALA A 449 -6.84 -31.78 -46.96
N ALA A 450 -6.94 -30.97 -48.01
CA ALA A 450 -8.09 -31.01 -48.87
C ALA A 450 -8.01 -32.43 -49.42
N ASP A 451 -8.79 -33.34 -48.84
CA ASP A 451 -9.16 -34.56 -49.53
C ASP A 451 -9.71 -34.08 -50.86
N GLU A 452 -8.86 -34.17 -51.89
CA GLU A 452 -9.30 -34.06 -53.26
C GLU A 452 -10.49 -35.01 -53.37
N PRO A 453 -11.65 -34.56 -53.87
CA PRO A 453 -12.76 -35.46 -54.12
C PRO A 453 -12.25 -36.50 -55.12
N SER A 454 -11.89 -37.69 -54.61
CA SER A 454 -11.50 -38.84 -55.39
C SER A 454 -12.60 -39.03 -56.42
N SER A 455 -12.22 -38.82 -57.69
CA SER A 455 -13.06 -38.99 -58.85
C SER A 455 -13.83 -40.30 -58.75
N LEU A 456 -15.15 -40.18 -58.52
CA LEU A 456 -16.13 -41.22 -58.84
C LEU A 456 -16.16 -41.37 -60.36
N HIS A 457 -15.17 -42.09 -60.90
CA HIS A 457 -15.24 -42.69 -62.21
C HIS A 457 -15.90 -44.06 -62.06
N SER A 458 -17.14 -44.15 -62.57
CA SER A 458 -17.75 -45.31 -63.24
C SER A 458 -17.57 -46.71 -62.63
N ILE A 459 -18.67 -47.24 -62.05
CA ILE A 459 -19.33 -48.47 -62.54
C ILE A 459 -20.84 -48.23 -62.51
#